data_AF-I0ESS5-F1
#
_entry.id   AF-I0ESS5-F1
#
_cell.length_a   1.000
_cell.length_b   1.000
_cell.length_c   1.000
_cell.angle_alpha   90.00
_cell.angle_beta   90.00
_cell.angle_gamma   90.00
#
_symmetry.space_group_name_H-M   'P 1'
#
loop_
_entity.id
_entity.type
_entity.pdbx_description
1 polymer ?
#
loop_
_entity_poly.entity_id
_entity_poly.type
_entity_poly.pdbx_seq_one_letter_code
_entity_poly.pdbx_strand_id
1 'polypeptide(L)'
;MPYNNTSRFLIAQKYFCDSRLTIDERRDLILKNLLFLQNIFIKIDKQPKSLTSAREVCFFETKGNNDDVYRFYFQIAYNRTFTEGFIETTICHIKNEQRNIICRSSMCLFENHWLITSVQGNKHYAYEEHIKFLTKNCYMQPHFLLIELQKIFTRLFKCDKTLGILNEFQASNEQHRQENDTRYIKDYDAFFKECKAEYITIGKKTYFNLLHTHKDLNDYPSKKRSFYRKRFNLLEMIENSVKNIFVV
;
A
#
# COMPACT_ATOMS: atom_id res chain seq x y z
N MET A 1 2.98 -22.82 -11.77
CA MET A 1 3.19 -22.51 -13.20
C MET A 1 3.10 -21.00 -13.40
N PRO A 2 3.96 -20.37 -14.21
CA PRO A 2 3.77 -18.96 -14.53
C PRO A 2 2.47 -18.84 -15.33
N TYR A 3 1.47 -18.15 -14.79
CA TYR A 3 0.30 -17.77 -15.59
C TYR A 3 0.79 -17.02 -16.83
N ASN A 4 0.46 -17.52 -18.02
CA ASN A 4 0.53 -16.78 -19.28
C ASN A 4 -0.17 -15.41 -19.09
N ASN A 5 0.37 -14.35 -19.70
CA ASN A 5 -0.18 -12.98 -19.62
C ASN A 5 -1.70 -12.93 -19.90
N THR A 6 -2.21 -13.72 -20.84
CA THR A 6 -3.65 -13.86 -21.13
C THR A 6 -4.41 -14.37 -19.92
N SER A 7 -3.92 -15.41 -19.24
CA SER A 7 -4.56 -15.96 -18.04
C SER A 7 -4.53 -14.95 -16.89
N ARG A 8 -3.45 -14.19 -16.71
CA ARG A 8 -3.37 -13.13 -15.69
C ARG A 8 -4.40 -12.04 -15.94
N PHE A 9 -4.56 -11.62 -17.20
CA PHE A 9 -5.52 -10.60 -17.58
C PHE A 9 -6.97 -11.07 -17.39
N LEU A 10 -7.29 -12.31 -17.76
CA LEU A 10 -8.61 -12.89 -17.52
C LEU A 10 -8.95 -12.97 -16.01
N ILE A 11 -7.97 -13.34 -15.18
CA ILE A 11 -8.14 -13.36 -13.72
C ILE A 11 -8.38 -11.93 -13.19
N ALA A 12 -7.62 -10.95 -13.67
CA ALA A 12 -7.86 -9.54 -13.32
C ALA A 12 -9.28 -9.12 -13.72
N GLN A 13 -9.75 -9.41 -14.94
CA GLN A 13 -11.13 -9.08 -15.34
C GLN A 13 -12.20 -9.68 -14.41
N LYS A 14 -11.90 -10.80 -13.74
CA LYS A 14 -12.82 -11.46 -12.82
C LYS A 14 -12.74 -10.93 -11.38
N TYR A 15 -11.56 -10.55 -10.89
CA TYR A 15 -11.34 -10.25 -9.47
C TYR A 15 -10.63 -8.92 -9.18
N PHE A 16 -10.49 -8.03 -10.17
CA PHE A 16 -9.76 -6.77 -9.97
C PHE A 16 -10.38 -5.93 -8.85
N CYS A 17 -9.56 -5.61 -7.85
CA CYS A 17 -9.78 -4.70 -6.76
C CYS A 17 -10.88 -5.12 -5.76
N ASP A 18 -12.15 -4.95 -6.12
CA ASP A 18 -13.32 -5.15 -5.25
C ASP A 18 -14.22 -6.23 -5.86
N SER A 19 -14.56 -7.26 -5.06
CA SER A 19 -15.33 -8.40 -5.55
C SER A 19 -16.77 -8.06 -5.94
N ARG A 20 -17.30 -6.93 -5.45
CA ARG A 20 -18.67 -6.48 -5.76
C ARG A 20 -18.80 -5.89 -7.15
N LEU A 21 -17.69 -5.57 -7.81
CA LEU A 21 -17.73 -4.94 -9.12
C LEU A 21 -18.28 -5.91 -10.18
N THR A 22 -19.01 -5.39 -11.15
CA THR A 22 -19.37 -6.15 -12.36
C THR A 22 -18.14 -6.30 -13.27
N ILE A 23 -18.24 -7.15 -14.29
CA ILE A 23 -17.17 -7.30 -15.29
C ILE A 23 -16.89 -5.97 -16.01
N ASP A 24 -17.94 -5.22 -16.35
CA ASP A 24 -17.79 -3.94 -17.04
C ASP A 24 -17.21 -2.86 -16.12
N GLU A 25 -17.68 -2.77 -14.86
CA GLU A 25 -17.09 -1.88 -13.85
C GLU A 25 -15.59 -2.19 -13.65
N ARG A 26 -15.20 -3.47 -13.64
CA ARG A 26 -13.78 -3.86 -13.54
C ARG A 26 -12.97 -3.47 -14.77
N ARG A 27 -13.52 -3.62 -15.98
CA ARG A 27 -12.83 -3.24 -17.22
C ARG A 27 -12.53 -1.75 -17.25
N ASP A 28 -13.53 -0.94 -16.90
CA ASP A 28 -13.38 0.52 -16.80
C ASP A 28 -12.35 0.90 -15.73
N LEU A 29 -12.41 0.23 -14.57
CA LEU A 29 -11.47 0.46 -13.48
C LEU A 29 -10.03 0.08 -13.86
N ILE A 30 -9.83 -1.05 -14.55
CA ILE A 30 -8.54 -1.47 -15.09
C ILE A 30 -7.99 -0.41 -16.04
N LEU A 31 -8.79 0.03 -17.02
CA LEU A 31 -8.37 1.06 -17.98
C LEU A 31 -7.98 2.36 -17.27
N LYS A 32 -8.81 2.81 -16.32
CA LYS A 32 -8.54 4.01 -15.52
C LYS A 32 -7.24 3.91 -14.74
N ASN A 33 -6.95 2.75 -14.14
CA ASN A 33 -5.71 2.54 -13.40
C ASN A 33 -4.48 2.45 -14.31
N LEU A 34 -4.60 1.87 -15.50
CA LEU A 34 -3.53 1.86 -16.50
C LEU A 34 -3.22 3.26 -17.03
N LEU A 35 -4.26 4.07 -17.31
CA LEU A 35 -4.09 5.47 -17.69
C LEU A 35 -3.46 6.29 -16.56
N PHE A 36 -3.91 6.08 -15.33
CA PHE A 36 -3.30 6.70 -14.15
C PHE A 36 -1.81 6.37 -14.06
N LEU A 37 -1.45 5.09 -14.16
CA LEU A 37 -0.06 4.62 -14.15
C LEU A 37 0.81 5.25 -15.26
N GLN A 38 0.27 5.40 -16.47
CA GLN A 38 0.98 6.02 -17.60
C GLN A 38 1.32 7.48 -17.32
N ASN A 39 0.52 8.15 -16.50
CA ASN A 39 0.70 9.57 -16.14
C ASN A 39 1.54 9.78 -14.87
N ILE A 40 2.08 8.71 -14.26
CA ILE A 40 3.00 8.86 -13.12
C ILE A 40 4.41 9.06 -13.65
N PHE A 41 4.98 10.23 -13.35
CA PHE A 41 6.37 10.55 -13.62
C PHE A 41 7.15 10.73 -12.31
N ILE A 42 8.41 10.31 -12.33
CA ILE A 42 9.35 10.39 -11.22
C ILE A 42 10.64 11.05 -11.70
N LYS A 43 11.35 11.72 -10.81
CA LYS A 43 12.67 12.29 -11.08
C LYS A 43 13.73 11.23 -10.81
N ILE A 44 14.47 10.86 -11.86
CA ILE A 44 15.68 10.04 -11.77
C ILE A 44 16.80 10.88 -12.42
N ASP A 45 17.90 11.09 -11.69
CA ASP A 45 19.04 11.91 -12.15
C ASP A 45 18.63 13.31 -12.64
N LYS A 46 17.68 13.93 -11.93
CA LYS A 46 17.07 15.25 -12.23
C LYS A 46 16.23 15.29 -13.51
N GLN A 47 16.00 14.17 -14.18
CA GLN A 47 15.16 14.08 -15.37
C GLN A 47 13.84 13.36 -15.07
N PRO A 48 12.70 13.80 -15.64
CA PRO A 48 11.45 13.10 -15.52
C PRO A 48 11.51 11.78 -16.31
N LYS A 49 11.15 10.67 -15.64
CA LYS A 49 11.00 9.35 -16.24
C LYS A 49 9.64 8.79 -15.86
N SER A 50 8.94 8.14 -16.80
CA SER A 50 7.68 7.50 -16.48
C SER A 50 7.92 6.32 -15.53
N LEU A 51 6.98 6.11 -14.59
CA LEU A 51 7.04 4.96 -13.70
C LEU A 51 6.89 3.64 -14.47
N THR A 52 6.17 3.63 -15.60
CA THR A 52 6.03 2.44 -16.44
C THR A 52 7.36 1.98 -17.03
N SER A 53 8.26 2.91 -17.35
CA SER A 53 9.63 2.60 -17.79
C SER A 53 10.56 2.30 -16.62
N ALA A 54 10.44 2.99 -15.49
CA ALA A 54 11.29 2.77 -14.31
C ALA A 54 10.91 1.52 -13.50
N ARG A 55 9.66 1.08 -13.59
CA ARG A 55 8.99 0.00 -12.83
C ARG A 55 8.85 0.25 -11.33
N GLU A 56 9.83 0.85 -10.70
CA GLU A 56 9.84 1.15 -9.27
C GLU A 56 10.62 2.42 -8.98
N VAL A 57 10.37 3.00 -7.80
CA VAL A 57 11.16 4.09 -7.24
C VAL A 57 11.33 3.90 -5.74
N CYS A 58 12.57 4.01 -5.26
CA CYS A 58 12.85 4.08 -3.83
C CYS A 58 12.57 5.51 -3.38
N PHE A 59 11.65 5.69 -2.43
CA PHE A 59 11.29 7.02 -1.93
C PHE A 59 11.75 7.29 -0.50
N PHE A 60 12.20 6.27 0.22
CA PHE A 60 12.77 6.43 1.54
C PHE A 60 13.73 5.29 1.87
N GLU A 61 14.78 5.61 2.60
CA GLU A 61 15.78 4.66 3.08
C GLU A 61 16.09 4.96 4.55
N THR A 62 16.24 3.90 5.35
CA THR A 62 16.79 4.01 6.69
C THR A 62 17.80 2.89 6.93
N LYS A 63 18.88 3.21 7.65
CA LYS A 63 19.95 2.26 7.95
C LYS A 63 19.68 1.56 9.27
N GLY A 64 19.86 0.25 9.26
CA GLY A 64 19.87 -0.61 10.43
C GLY A 64 21.25 -0.71 11.08
N ASN A 65 21.38 -1.72 11.94
CA ASN A 65 22.67 -2.10 12.49
C ASN A 65 23.42 -2.97 11.48
N ASN A 66 24.76 -3.04 11.57
CA ASN A 66 25.59 -3.99 10.82
C ASN A 66 25.35 -3.99 9.29
N ASP A 67 25.33 -2.79 8.69
CA ASP A 67 25.11 -2.56 7.25
C ASP A 67 23.75 -2.99 6.69
N ASP A 68 22.79 -3.37 7.54
CA ASP A 68 21.41 -3.62 7.10
C ASP A 68 20.78 -2.32 6.59
N VAL A 69 20.11 -2.37 5.44
CA VAL A 69 19.44 -1.20 4.85
C VAL A 69 17.97 -1.53 4.61
N TYR A 70 17.09 -0.61 5.00
CA TYR A 70 15.66 -0.73 4.79
C TYR A 70 15.22 0.31 3.76
N ARG A 71 14.63 -0.17 2.66
CA ARG A 71 14.18 0.67 1.55
C ARG A 71 12.69 0.55 1.34
N PHE A 72 12.10 1.68 0.96
CA PHE A 72 10.68 1.87 0.77
C PHE A 72 10.44 2.19 -0.68
N TYR A 73 9.65 1.35 -1.35
CA TYR A 73 9.44 1.45 -2.79
C TYR A 73 7.98 1.70 -3.13
N PHE A 74 7.77 2.55 -4.11
CA PHE A 74 6.53 2.64 -4.88
C PHE A 74 6.79 1.97 -6.23
N GLN A 75 5.99 0.97 -6.58
CA GLN A 75 6.31 0.10 -7.72
C GLN A 75 5.07 -0.40 -8.44
N ILE A 76 5.27 -0.81 -9.69
CA ILE A 76 4.30 -1.60 -10.43
C ILE A 76 4.41 -3.05 -9.96
N ALA A 77 3.29 -3.65 -9.59
CA ALA A 77 3.21 -5.05 -9.18
C ALA A 77 3.84 -5.96 -10.26
N TYR A 78 4.70 -6.88 -9.85
CA TYR A 78 5.41 -7.77 -10.79
C TYR A 78 5.06 -9.24 -10.52
N ASN A 79 4.87 -10.02 -11.60
CA ASN A 79 4.52 -11.44 -11.53
C ASN A 79 3.29 -11.77 -10.67
N ARG A 80 2.28 -10.90 -10.71
CA ARG A 80 0.98 -11.07 -10.04
C ARG A 80 -0.13 -11.28 -11.05
N THR A 81 -1.25 -11.80 -10.58
CA THR A 81 -2.53 -11.87 -11.29
C THR A 81 -3.27 -10.52 -11.31
N PHE A 82 -2.67 -9.47 -10.73
CA PHE A 82 -3.18 -8.09 -10.65
C PHE A 82 -4.56 -7.94 -9.99
N THR A 83 -5.04 -8.96 -9.29
CA THR A 83 -6.34 -8.94 -8.60
C THR A 83 -6.39 -7.85 -7.53
N GLU A 84 -5.27 -7.54 -6.91
CA GLU A 84 -5.17 -6.47 -5.91
C GLU A 84 -4.76 -5.12 -6.52
N GLY A 85 -4.79 -4.95 -7.85
CA GLY A 85 -4.35 -3.73 -8.51
C GLY A 85 -2.93 -3.81 -9.09
N PHE A 86 -2.50 -2.70 -9.69
CA PHE A 86 -1.22 -2.62 -10.42
C PHE A 86 -0.10 -1.95 -9.65
N ILE A 87 -0.40 -1.24 -8.57
CA ILE A 87 0.56 -0.46 -7.80
C ILE A 87 0.72 -1.09 -6.42
N GLU A 88 1.97 -1.21 -5.98
CA GLU A 88 2.33 -1.66 -4.65
C GLU A 88 3.25 -0.64 -3.97
N THR A 89 3.06 -0.46 -2.66
CA THR A 89 4.08 0.10 -1.77
C THR A 89 4.72 -1.04 -1.00
N THR A 90 6.05 -1.10 -0.95
CA THR A 90 6.77 -2.17 -0.23
C THR A 90 7.82 -1.61 0.71
N ILE A 91 8.02 -2.32 1.83
CA ILE A 91 9.14 -2.12 2.74
C ILE A 91 10.02 -3.35 2.63
N CYS A 92 11.29 -3.13 2.32
CA CYS A 92 12.25 -4.18 2.02
C CYS A 92 13.48 -4.06 2.92
N HIS A 93 14.02 -5.20 3.32
CA HIS A 93 15.35 -5.32 3.85
C HIS A 93 16.33 -5.63 2.71
N ILE A 94 17.44 -4.92 2.65
CA ILE A 94 18.52 -5.08 1.68
C ILE A 94 19.77 -5.51 2.43
N LYS A 95 20.31 -6.67 2.05
CA LYS A 95 21.56 -7.21 2.61
C LYS A 95 22.32 -7.96 1.54
N ASN A 96 23.61 -7.66 1.36
CA ASN A 96 24.46 -8.27 0.33
C ASN A 96 23.80 -8.23 -1.07
N GLU A 97 23.26 -7.05 -1.44
CA GLU A 97 22.51 -6.82 -2.69
C GLU A 97 21.21 -7.63 -2.86
N GLN A 98 20.84 -8.48 -1.89
CA GLN A 98 19.59 -9.22 -1.91
C GLN A 98 18.47 -8.39 -1.30
N ARG A 99 17.35 -8.29 -2.04
CA ARG A 99 16.13 -7.61 -1.61
C ARG A 99 15.14 -8.61 -1.04
N ASN A 100 14.80 -8.44 0.23
CA ASN A 100 13.79 -9.23 0.94
C ASN A 100 12.59 -8.35 1.31
N ILE A 101 11.41 -8.66 0.78
CA ILE A 101 10.19 -7.91 1.09
C ILE A 101 9.70 -8.30 2.49
N ILE A 102 9.61 -7.32 3.39
CA ILE A 102 9.08 -7.50 4.75
C ILE A 102 7.57 -7.38 4.70
N CYS A 103 7.05 -6.28 4.17
CA CYS A 103 5.63 -6.08 3.99
C CYS A 103 5.35 -5.26 2.72
N ARG A 104 4.10 -5.35 2.26
CA ARG A 104 3.60 -4.65 1.08
C ARG A 104 2.15 -4.24 1.27
N SER A 105 1.73 -3.25 0.51
CA SER A 105 0.33 -2.91 0.37
C SER A 105 0.04 -2.58 -1.08
N SER A 106 -0.99 -3.20 -1.64
CA SER A 106 -1.48 -2.94 -2.99
C SER A 106 -2.58 -1.88 -2.96
N MET A 107 -2.73 -1.16 -4.07
CA MET A 107 -3.77 -0.15 -4.23
C MET A 107 -4.45 -0.20 -5.60
N CYS A 108 -5.59 0.48 -5.68
CA CYS A 108 -6.31 0.80 -6.90
C CYS A 108 -6.89 2.22 -6.82
N LEU A 109 -6.91 2.95 -7.94
CA LEU A 109 -7.64 4.21 -8.08
C LEU A 109 -9.11 3.92 -8.42
N PHE A 110 -10.03 4.20 -7.50
CA PHE A 110 -11.47 3.95 -7.62
C PHE A 110 -12.26 5.26 -7.49
N GLU A 111 -12.98 5.70 -8.52
CA GLU A 111 -13.78 6.95 -8.48
C GLU A 111 -13.00 8.19 -7.97
N ASN A 112 -11.68 8.26 -8.21
CA ASN A 112 -10.74 9.29 -7.69
C ASN A 112 -10.35 9.13 -6.21
N HIS A 113 -10.75 8.04 -5.58
CA HIS A 113 -10.28 7.60 -4.27
C HIS A 113 -9.11 6.62 -4.39
N TRP A 114 -8.25 6.65 -3.38
CA TRP A 114 -7.15 5.74 -3.20
C TRP A 114 -7.61 4.50 -2.41
N LEU A 115 -7.91 3.41 -3.11
CA LEU A 115 -8.47 2.21 -2.51
C LEU A 115 -7.36 1.20 -2.18
N ILE A 116 -7.18 0.93 -0.89
CA ILE A 116 -6.25 -0.09 -0.40
C ILE A 116 -6.90 -1.46 -0.57
N THR A 117 -6.32 -2.25 -1.44
CA THR A 117 -6.80 -3.59 -1.81
C THR A 117 -6.11 -4.67 -0.98
N SER A 118 -4.88 -4.43 -0.52
CA SER A 118 -4.24 -5.39 0.39
C SER A 118 -3.19 -4.76 1.28
N VAL A 119 -2.95 -5.42 2.40
CA VAL A 119 -1.82 -5.16 3.30
C VAL A 119 -1.29 -6.52 3.74
N GLN A 120 -0.04 -6.83 3.39
CA GLN A 120 0.53 -8.15 3.54
C GLN A 120 1.94 -8.12 4.14
N GLY A 121 2.21 -9.02 5.08
CA GLY A 121 3.54 -9.28 5.63
C GLY A 121 4.09 -10.62 5.14
N ASN A 122 5.41 -10.73 5.06
CA ASN A 122 6.11 -11.95 4.69
C ASN A 122 6.45 -12.78 5.93
N LYS A 123 5.77 -13.92 6.13
CA LYS A 123 5.98 -14.78 7.30
C LYS A 123 7.28 -15.60 7.26
N HIS A 124 8.00 -15.64 6.14
CA HIS A 124 9.11 -16.59 5.92
C HIS A 124 10.52 -16.00 6.11
N TYR A 125 10.67 -14.68 6.32
CA TYR A 125 11.98 -14.03 6.36
C TYR A 125 12.20 -13.25 7.66
N ALA A 126 12.99 -13.82 8.61
CA ALA A 126 13.48 -13.20 9.86
C ALA A 126 12.55 -12.11 10.44
N TYR A 127 11.25 -12.40 10.39
CA TYR A 127 10.26 -11.35 10.22
C TYR A 127 10.14 -10.52 11.49
N GLU A 128 10.18 -11.19 12.63
CA GLU A 128 10.09 -10.55 13.93
C GLU A 128 11.22 -9.55 14.19
N GLU A 129 12.45 -9.85 13.79
CA GLU A 129 13.58 -8.94 14.00
C GLU A 129 13.39 -7.66 13.20
N HIS A 130 13.06 -7.79 11.91
CA HIS A 130 12.83 -6.63 11.05
C HIS A 130 11.58 -5.84 11.47
N ILE A 131 10.51 -6.51 11.92
CA ILE A 131 9.34 -5.84 12.49
C ILE A 131 9.72 -5.08 13.76
N LYS A 132 10.52 -5.66 14.67
CA LYS A 132 10.99 -4.98 15.89
C LYS A 132 11.84 -3.76 15.55
N PHE A 133 12.78 -3.91 14.62
CA PHE A 133 13.62 -2.81 14.15
C PHE A 133 12.78 -1.66 13.57
N LEU A 134 11.89 -1.96 12.62
CA LEU A 134 11.05 -0.95 11.99
C LEU A 134 10.08 -0.33 12.98
N THR A 135 9.52 -1.10 13.92
CA THR A 135 8.64 -0.56 14.96
C THR A 135 9.36 0.47 15.82
N LYS A 136 10.62 0.19 16.18
CA LYS A 136 11.45 1.10 16.97
C LYS A 136 11.85 2.35 16.19
N ASN A 137 12.33 2.18 14.96
CA ASN A 137 12.90 3.29 14.16
C ASN A 137 11.85 4.10 13.42
N CYS A 138 10.73 3.47 13.05
CA CYS A 138 9.63 4.12 12.37
C CYS A 138 8.50 4.56 13.33
N TYR A 139 8.65 4.29 14.64
CA TYR A 139 7.69 4.66 15.68
C TYR A 139 6.27 4.10 15.42
N MET A 140 6.16 3.02 14.64
CA MET A 140 4.92 2.25 14.41
C MET A 140 5.21 0.92 13.74
N GLN A 141 4.32 -0.06 13.89
CA GLN A 141 4.48 -1.34 13.20
C GLN A 141 4.37 -1.17 11.67
N PRO A 142 5.11 -1.96 10.88
CA PRO A 142 5.17 -1.80 9.42
C PRO A 142 3.84 -1.83 8.67
N HIS A 143 2.83 -2.58 9.10
CA HIS A 143 1.51 -2.58 8.44
C HIS A 143 0.77 -1.28 8.64
N PHE A 144 0.84 -0.68 9.83
CA PHE A 144 0.30 0.66 10.07
C PHE A 144 1.11 1.72 9.33
N LEU A 145 2.42 1.52 9.19
CA LEU A 145 3.25 2.41 8.37
C LEU A 145 2.81 2.38 6.91
N LEU A 146 2.53 1.20 6.34
CA LEU A 146 1.98 1.10 5.00
C LEU A 146 0.69 1.91 4.85
N ILE A 147 -0.22 1.90 5.83
CA ILE A 147 -1.43 2.74 5.78
C ILE A 147 -1.11 4.23 5.75
N GLU A 148 -0.18 4.70 6.58
CA GLU A 148 0.24 6.10 6.57
C GLU A 148 0.94 6.49 5.26
N LEU A 149 1.72 5.57 4.67
CA LEU A 149 2.31 5.76 3.35
C LEU A 149 1.23 5.85 2.25
N GLN A 150 0.21 5.00 2.28
CA GLN A 150 -0.92 5.10 1.35
C GLN A 150 -1.63 6.45 1.48
N LYS A 151 -1.84 6.96 2.70
CA LYS A 151 -2.41 8.31 2.91
C LYS A 151 -1.54 9.44 2.36
N ILE A 152 -0.21 9.30 2.43
CA ILE A 152 0.74 10.24 1.80
C ILE A 152 0.52 10.23 0.28
N PHE A 153 0.45 9.05 -0.34
CA PHE A 153 0.21 8.94 -1.78
C PHE A 153 -1.16 9.48 -2.19
N THR A 154 -2.22 9.20 -1.42
CA THR A 154 -3.55 9.80 -1.63
C THR A 154 -3.46 11.32 -1.75
N ARG A 155 -2.73 11.99 -0.84
CA ARG A 155 -2.53 13.45 -0.89
C ARG A 155 -1.69 13.88 -2.08
N LEU A 156 -0.58 13.19 -2.33
CA LEU A 156 0.33 13.47 -3.44
C LEU A 156 -0.40 13.46 -4.79
N PHE A 157 -1.21 12.42 -5.02
CA PHE A 157 -1.96 12.23 -6.26
C PHE A 157 -3.33 12.92 -6.24
N LYS A 158 -3.59 13.81 -5.27
CA LYS A 158 -4.82 14.61 -5.17
C LYS A 158 -6.10 13.75 -5.22
N CYS A 159 -6.02 12.55 -4.66
CA CYS A 159 -7.17 11.66 -4.49
C CYS A 159 -8.01 12.12 -3.30
N ASP A 160 -9.32 11.91 -3.35
CA ASP A 160 -10.21 12.53 -2.37
C ASP A 160 -10.17 11.86 -0.99
N LYS A 161 -9.95 10.53 -0.95
CA LYS A 161 -9.97 9.71 0.28
C LYS A 161 -9.04 8.52 0.15
N THR A 162 -8.50 8.08 1.28
CA THR A 162 -7.92 6.73 1.42
C THR A 162 -9.01 5.78 1.89
N LEU A 163 -9.31 4.76 1.10
CA LEU A 163 -10.35 3.79 1.37
C LEU A 163 -9.80 2.39 1.67
N GLY A 164 -10.53 1.61 2.45
CA GLY A 164 -10.29 0.18 2.68
C GLY A 164 -11.52 -0.65 2.29
N ILE A 165 -11.29 -1.84 1.73
CA ILE A 165 -12.36 -2.79 1.35
C ILE A 165 -12.72 -3.66 2.56
N LEU A 166 -14.02 -3.87 2.79
CA LEU A 166 -14.49 -4.79 3.84
C LEU A 166 -14.01 -6.21 3.55
N ASN A 167 -13.80 -6.99 4.60
CA ASN A 167 -13.19 -8.30 4.55
C ASN A 167 -13.91 -9.30 3.65
N GLU A 168 -15.25 -9.19 3.60
CA GLU A 168 -16.11 -10.00 2.74
C GLU A 168 -15.91 -9.70 1.25
N PHE A 169 -15.50 -8.48 0.89
CA PHE A 169 -15.34 -8.04 -0.50
C PHE A 169 -13.90 -8.01 -1.02
N GLN A 170 -12.96 -8.48 -0.19
CA GLN A 170 -11.57 -8.57 -0.57
C GLN A 170 -11.35 -9.67 -1.61
N ALA A 171 -10.81 -9.29 -2.77
CA ALA A 171 -10.58 -10.21 -3.89
C ALA A 171 -9.74 -11.43 -3.49
N SER A 172 -8.68 -11.23 -2.69
CA SER A 172 -7.85 -12.32 -2.19
C SER A 172 -8.63 -13.29 -1.30
N ASN A 173 -9.47 -12.77 -0.41
CA ASN A 173 -10.27 -13.60 0.49
C ASN A 173 -11.36 -14.36 -0.28
N GLU A 174 -11.94 -13.74 -1.30
CA GLU A 174 -12.92 -14.42 -2.16
C GLU A 174 -12.28 -15.60 -2.91
N GLN A 175 -11.10 -15.39 -3.49
CA GLN A 175 -10.35 -16.47 -4.15
C GLN A 175 -10.05 -17.62 -3.19
N HIS A 176 -9.52 -17.30 -2.00
CA HIS A 176 -9.24 -18.30 -0.97
C HIS A 176 -10.50 -19.05 -0.51
N ARG A 177 -11.65 -18.38 -0.38
CA ARG A 177 -12.93 -19.04 -0.08
C ARG A 177 -13.36 -19.98 -1.20
N GLN A 178 -13.22 -19.58 -2.46
CA GLN A 178 -13.54 -20.43 -3.63
C GLN A 178 -12.61 -21.65 -3.73
N GLU A 179 -11.37 -21.52 -3.28
CA GLU A 179 -10.37 -22.58 -3.25
C GLU A 179 -10.41 -23.43 -1.95
N ASN A 180 -11.33 -23.13 -1.02
CA ASN A 180 -11.41 -23.73 0.32
C ASN A 180 -10.09 -23.63 1.14
N ASP A 181 -9.26 -22.61 0.89
CA ASP A 181 -8.01 -22.37 1.64
C ASP A 181 -8.15 -21.21 2.63
N THR A 182 -8.72 -21.49 3.80
CA THR A 182 -9.00 -20.46 4.82
C THR A 182 -7.76 -19.95 5.57
N ARG A 183 -6.59 -20.60 5.41
CA ARG A 183 -5.36 -20.29 6.17
C ARG A 183 -4.78 -18.91 5.88
N TYR A 184 -5.15 -18.33 4.74
CA TYR A 184 -4.64 -17.05 4.25
C TYR A 184 -5.68 -15.92 4.28
N ILE A 185 -6.88 -16.19 4.78
CA ILE A 185 -7.90 -15.17 5.00
C ILE A 185 -7.41 -14.22 6.10
N LYS A 186 -7.34 -12.94 5.77
CA LYS A 186 -7.04 -11.88 6.75
C LYS A 186 -8.33 -11.33 7.32
N ASP A 187 -8.21 -10.64 8.46
CA ASP A 187 -9.28 -9.81 9.01
C ASP A 187 -8.98 -8.34 8.73
N TYR A 188 -9.36 -7.88 7.53
CA TYR A 188 -9.18 -6.48 7.15
C TYR A 188 -10.08 -5.54 7.95
N ASP A 189 -11.24 -6.01 8.40
CA ASP A 189 -12.17 -5.21 9.20
C ASP A 189 -11.56 -4.86 10.55
N ALA A 190 -11.03 -5.86 11.26
CA ALA A 190 -10.32 -5.63 12.53
C ALA A 190 -9.12 -4.69 12.33
N PHE A 191 -8.33 -4.92 11.29
CA PHE A 191 -7.17 -4.10 10.99
C PHE A 191 -7.52 -2.64 10.67
N PHE A 192 -8.54 -2.38 9.85
CA PHE A 192 -8.97 -1.01 9.56
C PHE A 192 -9.64 -0.33 10.76
N LYS A 193 -10.34 -1.08 11.62
CA LYS A 193 -10.85 -0.57 12.90
C LYS A 193 -9.71 -0.15 13.84
N GLU A 194 -8.61 -0.90 13.91
CA GLU A 194 -7.40 -0.49 14.65
C GLU A 194 -6.77 0.79 14.09
N CYS A 195 -6.89 1.01 12.78
CA CYS A 195 -6.52 2.25 12.12
C CYS A 195 -7.51 3.40 12.36
N LYS A 196 -8.55 3.19 13.18
CA LYS A 196 -9.65 4.12 13.46
C LYS A 196 -10.40 4.55 12.20
N ALA A 197 -10.51 3.62 11.24
CA ALA A 197 -11.32 3.87 10.06
C ALA A 197 -12.80 3.91 10.43
N GLU A 198 -13.54 4.75 9.73
CA GLU A 198 -14.99 4.87 9.86
C GLU A 198 -15.66 4.32 8.62
N TYR A 199 -16.88 3.81 8.72
CA TYR A 199 -17.60 3.40 7.52
C TYR A 199 -18.01 4.62 6.70
N ILE A 200 -17.90 4.50 5.39
CA ILE A 200 -18.41 5.47 4.41
C ILE A 200 -19.09 4.73 3.26
N THR A 201 -20.11 5.33 2.68
CA THR A 201 -20.76 4.82 1.48
C THR A 201 -20.35 5.66 0.28
N ILE A 202 -19.81 5.00 -0.75
CA ILE A 202 -19.49 5.60 -2.04
C ILE A 202 -20.39 4.90 -3.08
N GLY A 203 -21.24 5.68 -3.76
CA GLY A 203 -22.31 5.14 -4.58
C GLY A 203 -23.23 4.21 -3.78
N LYS A 204 -23.26 2.92 -4.12
CA LYS A 204 -24.05 1.88 -3.43
C LYS A 204 -23.19 0.93 -2.58
N LYS A 205 -21.91 1.24 -2.39
CA LYS A 205 -20.93 0.32 -1.80
C LYS A 205 -20.36 0.94 -0.52
N THR A 206 -20.31 0.16 0.55
CA THR A 206 -19.69 0.58 1.82
C THR A 206 -18.19 0.27 1.79
N TYR A 207 -17.40 1.18 2.36
CA TYR A 207 -15.96 1.12 2.50
C TYR A 207 -15.54 1.61 3.89
N PHE A 208 -14.30 1.34 4.26
CA PHE A 208 -13.63 2.03 5.35
C PHE A 208 -13.01 3.33 4.84
N ASN A 209 -13.24 4.44 5.54
CA ASN A 209 -12.59 5.72 5.34
C ASN A 209 -11.42 5.85 6.32
N LEU A 210 -10.20 5.84 5.80
CA LEU A 210 -8.98 5.98 6.60
C LEU A 210 -8.65 7.46 6.74
N LEU A 211 -9.00 8.05 7.87
CA LEU A 211 -8.84 9.48 8.14
C LEU A 211 -7.37 9.93 8.05
N HIS A 212 -7.17 11.08 7.44
CA HIS A 212 -5.85 11.70 7.25
C HIS A 212 -5.42 12.59 8.41
N THR A 213 -6.33 12.91 9.32
CA THR A 213 -6.05 13.73 10.50
C THR A 213 -5.41 12.88 11.59
N HIS A 214 -4.40 13.45 12.23
CA HIS A 214 -3.88 12.93 13.49
C HIS A 214 -4.45 13.75 14.64
N LYS A 215 -4.51 13.14 15.83
CA LYS A 215 -4.82 13.88 17.05
C LYS A 215 -3.73 14.91 17.33
N ASP A 216 -4.09 15.99 18.01
CA ASP A 216 -3.12 16.96 18.46
C ASP A 216 -2.13 16.28 19.43
N LEU A 217 -0.86 16.70 19.41
CA LEU A 217 0.15 16.16 20.33
C LEU A 217 -0.25 16.36 21.80
N ASN A 218 -1.00 17.41 22.11
CA ASN A 218 -1.48 17.72 23.46
C ASN A 218 -2.52 16.71 23.96
N ASP A 219 -3.26 16.05 23.06
CA ASP A 219 -4.25 15.02 23.38
C ASP A 219 -3.62 13.70 23.84
N TYR A 220 -2.30 13.53 23.63
CA TYR A 220 -1.58 12.36 24.10
C TYR A 220 -1.05 12.56 25.53
N PRO A 221 -1.04 11.51 26.37
CA PRO A 221 -0.39 11.56 27.67
C PRO A 221 1.07 12.00 27.55
N SER A 222 1.55 12.85 28.46
CA SER A 222 2.89 13.48 28.39
C SER A 222 4.02 12.48 28.10
N LYS A 223 3.98 11.29 28.72
CA LYS A 223 4.97 10.20 28.53
C LYS A 223 5.00 9.65 27.10
N LYS A 224 3.93 9.78 26.31
CA LYS A 224 3.83 9.32 24.91
C LYS A 224 4.05 10.43 23.88
N ARG A 225 3.99 11.71 24.27
CA ARG A 225 4.11 12.85 23.34
C ARG A 225 5.42 12.85 22.55
N SER A 226 6.54 12.51 23.19
CA SER A 226 7.85 12.43 22.51
C SER A 226 7.87 11.36 21.40
N PHE A 227 7.22 10.21 21.64
CA PHE A 227 7.11 9.14 20.64
C PHE A 227 6.26 9.57 19.44
N TYR A 228 5.08 10.15 19.68
CA TYR A 228 4.20 10.64 18.61
C TYR A 228 4.83 11.80 17.82
N ARG A 229 5.56 12.70 18.48
CA ARG A 229 6.32 13.75 17.79
C ARG A 229 7.34 13.15 16.82
N LYS A 230 8.13 12.17 17.27
CA LYS A 230 9.10 11.48 16.39
C LYS A 230 8.42 10.76 15.23
N ARG A 231 7.26 10.14 15.48
CA ARG A 231 6.42 9.53 14.45
C ARG A 231 5.99 10.54 13.38
N PHE A 232 5.46 11.70 13.78
CA PHE A 232 4.98 12.70 12.84
C PHE A 232 6.12 13.34 12.05
N ASN A 233 7.24 13.64 12.70
CA ASN A 233 8.44 14.14 12.01
C ASN A 233 8.93 13.14 10.94
N LEU A 234 8.91 11.84 11.23
CA LEU A 234 9.28 10.82 10.25
C LEU A 234 8.32 10.80 9.05
N LEU A 235 7.00 10.84 9.30
CA LEU A 235 6.01 10.85 8.23
C LEU A 235 6.14 12.09 7.35
N GLU A 236 6.42 13.25 7.95
CA GLU A 236 6.70 14.49 7.23
C GLU A 236 7.97 14.40 6.38
N MET A 237 9.05 13.82 6.92
CA MET A 237 10.28 13.57 6.15
C MET A 237 10.03 12.66 4.94
N ILE A 238 9.26 11.58 5.12
CA ILE A 238 8.89 10.67 4.04
C ILE A 238 8.03 11.40 3.00
N GLU A 239 7.01 12.15 3.44
CA GLU A 239 6.14 12.91 2.55
C GLU A 239 6.92 13.94 1.71
N ASN A 240 7.88 14.64 2.31
CA ASN A 240 8.75 15.58 1.60
C ASN A 240 9.65 14.87 0.58
N SER A 241 10.20 13.70 0.93
CA SER A 241 10.96 12.88 -0.01
C SER A 241 10.12 12.45 -1.21
N VAL A 242 8.90 11.96 -0.95
CA VAL A 242 7.93 11.59 -1.98
C VAL A 242 7.59 12.79 -2.89
N LYS A 243 7.28 13.96 -2.34
CA LYS A 243 7.01 15.18 -3.13
C LYS A 243 8.18 15.62 -3.99
N ASN A 244 9.41 15.39 -3.54
CA ASN A 244 10.60 15.74 -4.33
C ASN A 244 10.81 14.78 -5.51
N ILE A 245 10.47 13.50 -5.33
CA ILE A 245 10.66 12.44 -6.32
C ILE A 245 9.58 12.47 -7.39
N PHE A 246 8.30 12.57 -7.01
CA PHE A 246 7.21 12.49 -7.98
C PHE A 246 6.99 13.83 -8.69
N VAL A 247 6.58 13.75 -9.96
CA VAL A 247 6.19 14.89 -10.79
C VAL A 247 4.68 14.78 -11.01
N VAL A 248 3.91 15.57 -10.25
CA VAL A 248 2.44 15.46 -10.11
C VAL A 248 1.79 16.83 -10.17
#